data_AF-A0A482VKG8-F1
#
_entry.id   AF-A0A482VKG8-F1
#
_cell.length_a   1.000
_cell.length_b   1.000
_cell.length_c   1.000
_cell.angle_alpha   90.00
_cell.angle_beta   90.00
_cell.angle_gamma   90.00
#
_symmetry.space_group_name_H-M   'P 1'
#
loop_
_entity.id
_entity.type
_entity.pdbx_description
1 polymer ?
#
loop_
_entity_poly.entity_id
_entity_poly.type
_entity_poly.pdbx_seq_one_letter_code
_entity_poly.pdbx_strand_id
1 'polypeptide(L)'
;MLCNLNKPIMSDQNAASWGYFDCVKHQWNDDILKETGFPTSLLPEIRLSGEIAGYLDDNWHSIPKGTPIGIALADLQCSVLSTIETSKDAVLNISTSAQIAFVAEDYKPHSGPPSMANLSFNL
;
A
#
# COMPACT_ATOMS: atom_id res chain seq x y z
N MET A 1 7.48 14.94 10.32
CA MET A 1 8.95 14.95 10.36
C MET A 1 9.61 15.42 9.06
N LEU A 2 9.07 15.19 7.85
CA LEU A 2 9.50 15.96 6.66
C LEU A 2 8.57 17.16 6.40
N CYS A 3 7.26 16.91 6.37
CA CYS A 3 6.24 17.95 6.13
C CYS A 3 5.59 18.49 7.42
N ASN A 4 6.17 18.18 8.59
CA ASN A 4 5.62 18.55 9.91
C ASN A 4 4.10 18.33 10.10
N LEU A 5 3.59 17.21 9.56
CA LEU A 5 2.16 16.87 9.62
C LEU A 5 1.73 16.48 11.04
N ASN A 6 0.50 16.86 11.40
CA ASN A 6 -0.15 16.49 12.68
C ASN A 6 -0.59 15.02 12.72
N LYS A 7 -0.69 14.35 11.57
CA LYS A 7 -1.08 12.95 11.43
C LYS A 7 -0.17 12.25 10.40
N PRO A 8 0.27 11.00 10.65
CA PRO A 8 1.00 10.26 9.63
C PRO A 8 0.11 9.96 8.43
N ILE A 9 0.70 10.02 7.24
CA ILE A 9 0.06 9.65 5.97
C ILE A 9 0.69 8.33 5.49
N MET A 10 -0.14 7.46 4.91
CA MET A 10 0.27 6.18 4.33
C MET A 10 -0.36 6.02 2.95
N SER A 11 0.37 5.37 2.03
CA SER A 11 -0.20 4.95 0.75
C SER A 11 -1.20 3.83 0.93
N ASP A 12 -2.25 3.87 0.13
CA ASP A 12 -3.23 2.80 -0.03
C ASP A 12 -2.60 1.42 -0.33
N GLN A 13 -1.57 1.36 -1.15
CA GLN A 13 -0.82 0.12 -1.42
C GLN A 13 -0.23 -0.50 -0.14
N ASN A 14 0.36 0.33 0.73
CA ASN A 14 0.92 -0.14 1.99
C ASN A 14 -0.19 -0.51 2.97
N ALA A 15 -1.29 0.26 3.00
CA ALA A 15 -2.46 -0.03 3.83
C ALA A 15 -3.11 -1.38 3.47
N ALA A 16 -3.20 -1.70 2.17
CA ALA A 16 -3.73 -2.99 1.70
C ALA A 16 -2.94 -4.18 2.25
N SER A 17 -1.63 -4.05 2.47
CA SER A 17 -0.79 -5.11 3.03
C SER A 17 -1.05 -5.40 4.52
N TRP A 18 -1.73 -4.49 5.24
CA TRP A 18 -1.99 -4.64 6.68
C TRP A 18 -3.19 -5.54 6.98
N GLY A 19 -4.01 -5.88 5.99
CA GLY A 19 -5.17 -6.78 6.14
C GLY A 19 -6.42 -6.15 6.80
N TYR A 20 -6.36 -4.89 7.22
CA TYR A 20 -7.49 -4.16 7.82
C TYR A 20 -7.96 -2.97 6.98
N PHE A 21 -7.59 -2.92 5.70
CA PHE A 21 -7.98 -1.88 4.75
C PHE A 21 -9.00 -2.43 3.74
N ASP A 22 -10.07 -1.68 3.49
CA ASP A 22 -11.07 -1.98 2.47
C ASP A 22 -10.64 -1.34 1.14
N CYS A 23 -10.14 -2.16 0.21
CA CYS A 23 -9.68 -1.70 -1.10
C CYS A 23 -10.81 -1.15 -1.99
N VAL A 24 -12.08 -1.48 -1.72
CA VAL A 24 -13.23 -1.00 -2.50
C VAL A 24 -13.69 0.36 -1.98
N LYS A 25 -13.73 0.54 -0.66
CA LYS A 25 -14.13 1.81 -0.03
C LYS A 25 -12.96 2.79 0.16
N HIS A 26 -11.72 2.34 -0.05
CA HIS A 26 -10.49 3.12 0.14
C HIS A 26 -10.34 3.68 1.56
N GLN A 27 -10.62 2.85 2.58
CA GLN A 27 -10.55 3.25 3.98
C GLN A 27 -10.19 2.09 4.90
N TRP A 28 -9.77 2.40 6.12
CA TRP A 28 -9.63 1.38 7.16
C TRP A 28 -10.98 0.75 7.49
N ASN A 29 -10.95 -0.52 7.91
CA ASN A 29 -12.10 -1.24 8.44
C ASN A 29 -12.43 -0.76 9.88
N ASP A 30 -12.71 0.53 10.03
CA ASP A 30 -12.84 1.23 11.31
C ASP A 30 -13.84 0.57 12.26
N ASP A 31 -14.98 0.10 11.76
CA ASP A 31 -16.01 -0.53 12.59
C ASP A 31 -15.51 -1.83 13.22
N ILE A 32 -14.89 -2.71 12.42
CA ILE A 32 -14.28 -3.97 12.88
C ILE A 32 -13.15 -3.68 13.88
N LEU A 33 -12.31 -2.70 13.58
CA LEU A 33 -11.19 -2.33 14.46
C LEU A 33 -11.70 -1.77 15.81
N LYS A 34 -12.71 -0.90 15.80
CA LYS A 34 -13.31 -0.38 17.03
C LYS A 34 -13.97 -1.46 17.87
N GLU A 35 -14.69 -2.39 17.25
CA GLU A 35 -15.32 -3.53 17.94
C GLU A 35 -14.30 -4.42 18.67
N THR A 36 -13.09 -4.57 18.12
CA THR A 36 -11.99 -5.31 18.76
C THR A 36 -11.24 -4.52 19.83
N GLY A 37 -11.65 -3.26 20.09
CA GLY A 37 -10.99 -2.38 21.05
C GLY A 37 -9.69 -1.76 20.52
N PHE A 38 -9.45 -1.82 19.21
CA PHE A 38 -8.26 -1.21 18.61
C PHE A 38 -8.37 0.33 18.59
N PRO A 39 -7.33 1.06 19.01
CA PRO A 39 -7.35 2.53 19.03
C PRO A 39 -7.19 3.11 17.62
N THR A 40 -8.27 3.21 16.86
CA THR A 40 -8.24 3.67 15.45
C THR A 40 -7.69 5.10 15.25
N SER A 41 -7.62 5.91 16.30
CA SER A 41 -6.95 7.22 16.27
C SER A 41 -5.45 7.14 15.97
N LEU A 42 -4.82 5.98 16.18
CA LEU A 42 -3.41 5.74 15.85
C LEU A 42 -3.19 5.40 14.37
N LEU A 43 -4.27 5.11 13.62
CA LEU A 43 -4.14 4.77 12.21
C LEU A 43 -3.72 5.98 11.37
N PRO A 44 -2.80 5.79 10.41
CA PRO A 44 -2.47 6.82 9.43
C PRO A 44 -3.67 7.25 8.60
N GLU A 45 -3.60 8.47 8.08
CA GLU A 45 -4.47 8.90 7.00
C GLU A 45 -4.05 8.23 5.69
N ILE A 46 -5.01 7.67 4.95
CA ILE A 46 -4.74 7.02 3.67
C ILE A 46 -4.87 8.00 2.52
N ARG A 47 -3.89 7.97 1.62
CA ARG A 47 -3.82 8.77 0.39
C ARG A 47 -3.28 7.92 -0.76
N LEU A 48 -3.44 8.38 -1.99
CA LEU A 48 -2.96 7.62 -3.15
C LEU A 48 -1.44 7.71 -3.22
N SER A 49 -0.79 6.59 -3.56
CA SER A 49 0.65 6.61 -3.82
C SER A 49 1.00 7.56 -4.98
N GLY A 50 2.10 8.31 -4.86
CA GLY A 50 2.53 9.28 -5.88
C GLY A 50 1.89 10.68 -5.74
N GLU A 51 0.86 10.84 -4.91
CA GLU A 51 0.37 12.17 -4.51
C GLU A 51 1.41 12.91 -3.65
N ILE A 52 1.27 14.24 -3.52
CA ILE A 52 2.10 15.05 -2.64
C ILE A 52 1.57 14.93 -1.20
N ALA A 53 2.36 14.38 -0.29
CA ALA A 53 2.06 14.31 1.14
C ALA A 53 2.10 15.70 1.80
N GLY A 54 2.90 16.59 1.24
CA GLY A 54 3.09 17.96 1.69
C GLY A 54 4.40 18.52 1.17
N TYR A 55 4.85 19.60 1.78
CA TYR A 55 6.10 20.25 1.45
C TYR A 55 7.04 20.18 2.64
N LEU A 56 8.33 20.05 2.35
CA LEU A 56 9.37 20.01 3.36
C LEU A 56 9.30 21.27 4.24
N ASP A 57 9.16 21.09 5.56
CA ASP A 57 8.88 22.19 6.51
C ASP A 57 10.12 23.05 6.82
N ASP A 58 11.31 22.48 6.70
CA ASP A 58 12.59 23.16 6.88
C ASP A 58 13.65 22.58 5.94
N ASN A 59 14.80 23.23 5.79
CA ASN A 59 15.91 22.69 5.01
C ASN A 59 16.35 21.33 5.57
N TRP A 60 16.46 20.34 4.70
CA TRP A 60 16.93 18.99 5.06
C TRP A 60 18.21 18.68 4.30
N HIS A 61 19.35 18.90 4.95
CA HIS A 61 20.67 18.90 4.32
C HIS A 61 20.72 19.86 3.11
N SER A 62 20.95 19.34 1.91
CA SER A 62 20.99 20.11 0.66
C SER A 62 19.61 20.27 -0.01
N ILE A 63 18.54 19.75 0.60
CA ILE A 63 17.18 19.86 0.07
C ILE A 63 16.49 21.08 0.70
N PRO A 64 16.08 22.08 -0.10
CA PRO A 64 15.51 23.31 0.43
C PRO A 64 14.10 23.11 0.97
N LYS A 65 13.75 23.88 2.01
CA LYS A 65 12.37 24.06 2.49
C LYS A 65 11.43 24.34 1.30
N GLY A 66 10.23 23.77 1.36
CA GLY A 66 9.24 23.89 0.29
C GLY A 66 9.42 22.87 -0.83
N THR A 67 10.41 21.97 -0.76
CA THR A 67 10.52 20.84 -1.69
C THR A 67 9.30 19.92 -1.55
N PRO A 68 8.60 19.55 -2.63
CA PRO A 68 7.48 18.61 -2.57
C PRO A 68 7.94 17.23 -2.06
N ILE A 69 7.19 16.65 -1.13
CA ILE A 69 7.42 15.30 -0.61
C ILE A 69 6.27 14.42 -1.08
N GLY A 70 6.61 13.41 -1.91
CA GLY A 70 5.64 12.44 -2.41
C GLY A 70 5.27 11.37 -1.38
N ILE A 71 4.07 10.84 -1.49
CA ILE A 71 3.62 9.66 -0.77
C ILE A 71 4.28 8.43 -1.39
N ALA A 72 5.05 7.71 -0.58
CA ALA A 72 5.85 6.58 -1.04
C ALA A 72 4.99 5.39 -1.49
N LEU A 73 5.42 4.73 -2.55
CA LEU A 73 4.99 3.37 -2.87
C LEU A 73 5.68 2.38 -1.91
N ALA A 74 5.10 1.19 -1.77
CA ALA A 74 5.78 0.08 -1.11
C ALA A 74 6.93 -0.46 -1.97
N ASP A 75 7.88 -1.14 -1.34
CA ASP A 75 9.16 -1.56 -1.93
C ASP A 75 8.98 -2.51 -3.13
N LEU A 76 8.10 -3.51 -3.01
CA LEU A 76 7.77 -4.44 -4.09
C LEU A 76 7.19 -3.69 -5.30
N GLN A 77 6.27 -2.76 -5.07
CA GLN A 77 5.66 -1.95 -6.12
C GLN A 77 6.70 -1.07 -6.80
N CYS A 78 7.65 -0.48 -6.05
CA CYS A 78 8.79 0.23 -6.63
C CYS A 78 9.64 -0.67 -7.53
N SER A 79 10.00 -1.88 -7.06
CA SER A 79 10.78 -2.83 -7.85
C SER A 79 10.04 -3.24 -9.12
N VAL A 80 8.75 -3.57 -9.03
CA VAL A 80 7.92 -3.96 -10.19
C VAL A 80 7.80 -2.80 -11.19
N LEU A 81 7.43 -1.61 -10.72
CA LEU A 81 7.24 -0.42 -11.56
C LEU A 81 8.51 -0.04 -12.33
N SER A 82 9.69 -0.29 -11.75
CA SER A 82 10.97 -0.04 -12.42
C SER A 82 11.31 -1.03 -13.54
N THR A 83 10.57 -2.13 -13.66
CA THR A 83 10.89 -3.26 -14.57
C THR A 83 9.85 -3.54 -15.63
N ILE A 84 8.58 -3.20 -15.40
CA ILE A 84 7.50 -3.42 -16.38
C ILE A 84 7.52 -2.35 -17.48
N GLU A 85 7.27 -2.76 -18.72
CA GLU A 85 7.07 -1.85 -19.86
C GLU A 85 5.57 -1.62 -20.12
N THR A 86 4.75 -2.65 -19.88
CA THR A 86 3.30 -2.60 -20.11
C THR A 86 2.52 -3.23 -18.95
N SER A 87 1.21 -2.93 -18.84
CA SER A 87 0.34 -3.58 -17.82
C SER A 87 0.15 -5.09 -18.04
N LYS A 88 0.63 -5.64 -19.16
CA LYS A 88 0.54 -7.07 -19.48
C LYS A 88 1.74 -7.87 -18.98
N ASP A 89 2.76 -7.20 -18.47
CA ASP A 89 3.98 -7.85 -18.02
C ASP A 89 3.77 -8.47 -16.64
N ALA A 90 4.53 -9.55 -16.38
CA ALA A 90 4.65 -10.15 -15.07
C ALA A 90 6.12 -10.16 -14.66
N VAL A 91 6.39 -9.82 -13.41
CA VAL A 91 7.72 -9.76 -12.82
C VAL A 91 7.87 -10.89 -11.82
N LEU A 92 8.90 -11.70 -12.00
CA LEU A 92 9.27 -12.76 -11.06
C LEU A 92 10.58 -12.38 -10.38
N ASN A 93 10.50 -12.04 -9.09
CA ASN A 93 11.67 -11.81 -8.24
C ASN A 93 12.10 -13.14 -7.62
N ILE A 94 13.34 -13.58 -7.88
CA ILE A 94 13.90 -14.83 -7.37
C ILE A 94 15.10 -14.54 -6.48
N SER A 95 15.01 -14.95 -5.21
CA SER A 95 16.09 -14.91 -4.24
C SER A 95 15.94 -16.09 -3.26
N THR A 96 16.21 -15.91 -1.96
CA THR A 96 15.88 -16.90 -0.93
C THR A 96 14.39 -17.29 -0.93
N SER A 97 13.53 -16.34 -1.29
CA SER A 97 12.11 -16.57 -1.59
C SER A 97 11.79 -16.07 -3.00
N ALA A 98 10.65 -16.48 -3.53
CA ALA A 98 10.17 -16.02 -4.83
C ALA A 98 8.87 -15.25 -4.69
N GLN A 99 8.72 -14.20 -5.50
CA GLN A 99 7.52 -13.37 -5.57
C GLN A 99 7.17 -13.17 -7.05
N ILE A 100 5.91 -13.38 -7.41
CA ILE A 100 5.38 -13.04 -8.73
C ILE A 100 4.42 -11.87 -8.61
N ALA A 101 4.57 -10.87 -9.46
CA ALA A 101 3.72 -9.69 -9.51
C ALA A 101 3.29 -9.40 -10.94
N PHE A 102 2.07 -8.94 -11.12
CA PHE A 102 1.52 -8.50 -12.40
C PHE A 102 0.46 -7.43 -12.11
N VAL A 103 0.13 -6.60 -13.10
CA VAL A 103 -0.92 -5.58 -12.94
C VAL A 103 -2.28 -6.24 -13.11
N ALA A 104 -3.14 -6.11 -12.10
CA ALA A 104 -4.53 -6.57 -12.16
C ALA A 104 -5.47 -5.36 -12.29
N GLU A 105 -5.93 -5.11 -13.51
CA GLU A 105 -6.89 -4.04 -13.81
C GLU A 105 -8.26 -4.37 -13.17
N ASP A 106 -8.89 -3.36 -12.57
CA ASP A 106 -10.20 -3.46 -11.91
C ASP A 106 -10.34 -4.59 -10.86
N TYR A 107 -9.24 -4.96 -10.21
CA TYR A 107 -9.25 -5.98 -9.16
C TYR A 107 -10.21 -5.58 -8.03
N LYS A 108 -11.15 -6.47 -7.72
CA LYS A 108 -12.03 -6.37 -6.55
C LYS A 108 -11.83 -7.60 -5.67
N PRO A 109 -11.44 -7.43 -4.39
CA PRO A 109 -11.37 -8.54 -3.46
C PRO A 109 -12.73 -9.23 -3.35
N HIS A 110 -12.70 -10.56 -3.15
CA HIS A 110 -13.93 -11.31 -2.88
C HIS A 110 -14.51 -10.87 -1.53
N SER A 111 -15.84 -10.91 -1.42
CA SER A 111 -16.52 -10.71 -0.14
C SER A 111 -16.49 -11.99 0.70
N GLY A 112 -16.10 -11.86 1.96
CA GLY A 112 -16.05 -12.99 2.91
C GLY A 112 -14.71 -13.74 2.93
N PRO A 113 -14.58 -14.74 3.82
CA PRO A 113 -13.38 -15.57 3.89
C PRO A 113 -13.18 -16.32 2.57
N PRO A 114 -11.93 -16.60 2.17
CA PRO A 114 -11.66 -17.36 0.96
C PRO A 114 -12.36 -18.72 1.03
N SER A 115 -13.11 -19.10 -0.01
CA SER A 115 -13.65 -20.45 -0.10
C SER A 115 -12.48 -21.41 -0.26
N MET A 116 -12.27 -22.30 0.71
CA MET A 116 -11.25 -23.35 0.58
C MET A 116 -11.73 -24.36 -0.47
N ALA A 117 -11.18 -24.27 -1.67
CA ALA A 117 -11.29 -25.36 -2.63
C ALA A 117 -10.37 -26.49 -2.17
N ASN A 118 -10.91 -27.70 -2.01
CA ASN A 118 -10.07 -28.88 -1.78
C ASN A 118 -9.21 -29.11 -3.03
N LEU A 119 -7.90 -28.89 -2.91
CA LEU A 119 -6.94 -29.28 -3.94
C LEU A 119 -6.79 -30.80 -3.89
N SER A 120 -7.51 -31.50 -4.76
CA SER A 120 -7.27 -32.92 -5.04
C SER A 120 -6.06 -33.01 -5.98
N PHE A 121 -4.91 -33.37 -5.44
CA PHE A 121 -3.74 -33.73 -6.24
C PHE A 121 -3.92 -35.16 -6.73
N ASN A 122 -4.15 -35.33 -8.03
CA ASN A 122 -3.97 -36.62 -8.68
C ASN A 122 -2.46 -36.76 -8.96
N LEU A 123 -1.76 -37.43 -8.05
CA LEU A 123 -0.43 -38.00 -8.31
C LEU A 123 -0.58 -39.33 -9.04
#